data_AF-A0A6V6ZRD2-F1
#
_entry.id   AF-A0A6V6ZRD2-F1
#
_cell.length_a   1.000
_cell.length_b   1.000
_cell.length_c   1.000
_cell.angle_alpha   90.00
_cell.angle_beta   90.00
_cell.angle_gamma   90.00
#
_symmetry.space_group_name_H-M   'P 1'
#
loop_
_entity.id
_entity.type
_entity.pdbx_description
1 polymer ?
#
loop_
_entity_poly.entity_id
_entity_poly.type
_entity_poly.pdbx_seq_one_letter_code
_entity_poly.pdbx_strand_id
1 'polypeptide(L)'
;MDTAILDLLEDIGRTSVARLNPAVTLTAETATARREQVLRTIRGTVLPRRLEFTAANGDCLAIEVNSSRVTDVFRVRSGLVPDFETEARENLAEKLAQLVSDIAAAPGPMELISLQPDIALEADDVGITFSEISDACHSIELPAEPVVSIVPDQEEDDVTDTSDGLASQFYAGTERFAQGRVQVDMSDGEAIQADGACAPKQPMYAGSDLLKQFAADLAGWDKDTSAELDHPQLIVLRPSGGKGTALAVLHDGTQISAAVHEARKLGAVVNLWKTLTEADA
;
A
#
# COMPACT_ATOMS: atom_id res chain seq x y z
N MET A 1 26.91 -14.22 -21.73
CA MET A 1 25.57 -14.86 -21.71
C MET A 1 25.40 -15.23 -20.28
N ASP A 2 24.69 -14.38 -19.56
CA ASP A 2 24.90 -14.26 -18.13
C ASP A 2 23.75 -14.99 -17.44
N THR A 3 24.01 -16.24 -17.06
CA THR A 3 23.02 -17.15 -16.45
C THR A 3 22.38 -16.54 -15.21
N ALA A 4 23.13 -15.71 -14.49
CA ALA A 4 22.68 -14.97 -13.31
C ALA A 4 21.39 -14.15 -13.49
N ILE A 5 20.97 -13.82 -14.71
CA ILE A 5 19.65 -13.19 -14.97
C ILE A 5 18.52 -14.22 -15.00
N LEU A 6 18.78 -15.44 -15.49
CA LEU A 6 17.80 -16.54 -15.46
C LEU A 6 17.67 -17.07 -14.03
N ASP A 7 18.79 -17.30 -13.36
CA ASP A 7 18.84 -17.75 -11.96
C ASP A 7 18.03 -16.80 -11.04
N LEU A 8 18.15 -15.47 -11.26
CA LEU A 8 17.40 -14.44 -10.52
C LEU A 8 15.89 -14.44 -10.83
N LEU A 9 15.48 -14.77 -12.06
CA LEU A 9 14.07 -14.83 -12.43
C LEU A 9 13.39 -16.10 -11.89
N GLU A 10 14.15 -17.20 -11.79
CA GLU A 10 13.70 -18.45 -11.17
C GLU A 10 13.38 -18.23 -9.69
N ASP A 11 14.27 -17.60 -8.90
CA ASP A 11 14.01 -17.28 -7.48
C ASP A 11 12.78 -16.38 -7.24
N ILE A 12 12.43 -15.48 -8.18
CA ILE A 12 11.29 -14.55 -8.04
C ILE A 12 9.94 -15.23 -8.28
N GLY A 13 9.81 -15.98 -9.38
CA GLY A 13 8.59 -16.77 -9.64
C GLY A 13 8.33 -17.80 -8.54
N ARG A 14 9.41 -18.20 -7.88
CA ARG A 14 9.48 -19.24 -6.86
C ARG A 14 9.53 -18.71 -5.42
N THR A 15 9.18 -17.44 -5.20
CA THR A 15 8.95 -16.87 -3.86
C THR A 15 7.56 -16.24 -3.70
N SER A 16 6.73 -16.31 -4.74
CA SER A 16 5.44 -15.62 -4.82
C SER A 16 4.29 -16.55 -4.40
N VAL A 17 3.58 -16.21 -3.31
CA VAL A 17 2.49 -17.04 -2.74
C VAL A 17 1.22 -16.21 -2.57
N ALA A 18 0.07 -16.78 -2.98
CA ALA A 18 -1.24 -16.13 -2.89
C ALA A 18 -1.66 -15.81 -1.44
N ARG A 19 -2.22 -14.61 -1.21
CA ARG A 19 -2.61 -14.16 0.13
C ARG A 19 -4.02 -14.60 0.52
N LEU A 20 -4.10 -15.43 1.57
CA LEU A 20 -5.34 -15.83 2.25
C LEU A 20 -5.66 -14.98 3.50
N ASN A 21 -4.88 -13.91 3.74
CA ASN A 21 -4.86 -13.14 4.98
C ASN A 21 -4.67 -11.64 4.64
N PRO A 22 -5.44 -10.69 5.23
CA PRO A 22 -5.19 -9.25 5.07
C PRO A 22 -3.85 -8.76 5.66
N ALA A 23 -3.11 -9.62 6.38
CA ALA A 23 -1.76 -9.34 6.83
C ALA A 23 -0.80 -9.00 5.67
N VAL A 24 -0.23 -7.79 5.72
CA VAL A 24 0.88 -7.36 4.88
C VAL A 24 2.19 -7.78 5.52
N THR A 25 2.89 -8.72 4.91
CA THR A 25 4.24 -9.13 5.32
C THR A 25 5.22 -7.97 5.17
N LEU A 26 5.72 -7.46 6.28
CA LEU A 26 6.81 -6.50 6.40
C LEU A 26 8.14 -7.27 6.38
N THR A 27 8.73 -7.35 5.19
CA THR A 27 10.04 -7.98 4.96
C THR A 27 11.18 -7.01 5.32
N ALA A 28 11.84 -7.28 6.44
CA ALA A 28 13.05 -6.57 6.86
C ALA A 28 13.95 -7.47 7.72
N GLU A 29 15.16 -7.73 7.21
CA GLU A 29 16.14 -8.70 7.74
C GLU A 29 16.83 -8.26 9.04
N THR A 30 16.62 -7.01 9.50
CA THR A 30 17.20 -6.49 10.73
C THR A 30 16.16 -5.75 11.56
N ALA A 31 16.30 -5.82 12.89
CA ALA A 31 15.49 -5.06 13.82
C ALA A 31 15.45 -3.54 13.49
N THR A 32 16.56 -2.93 13.09
CA THR A 32 16.58 -1.52 12.67
C THR A 32 15.70 -1.26 11.45
N ALA A 33 15.76 -2.10 10.42
CA ALA A 33 14.91 -1.97 9.24
C ALA A 33 13.42 -2.24 9.56
N ARG A 34 13.12 -3.16 10.49
CA ARG A 34 11.75 -3.37 10.99
C ARG A 34 11.24 -2.14 11.75
N ARG A 35 12.06 -1.52 12.60
CA ARG A 35 11.75 -0.26 13.31
C ARG A 35 11.47 0.89 12.33
N GLU A 36 12.28 1.04 11.28
CA GLU A 36 12.04 2.03 10.23
C GLU A 36 10.74 1.76 9.44
N GLN A 37 10.37 0.50 9.19
CA GLN A 37 9.10 0.15 8.55
C GLN A 37 7.90 0.49 9.45
N VAL A 38 7.92 0.12 10.74
CA VAL A 38 6.87 0.48 11.72
C VAL A 38 6.69 2.01 11.79
N LEU A 39 7.79 2.75 11.96
CA LEU A 39 7.78 4.22 12.01
C LEU A 39 7.30 4.85 10.69
N ARG A 40 7.65 4.28 9.53
CA ARG A 40 7.15 4.71 8.22
C ARG A 40 5.65 4.50 8.08
N THR A 41 5.11 3.37 8.57
CA THR A 41 3.67 3.09 8.56
C THR A 41 2.91 4.10 9.41
N ILE A 42 3.34 4.33 10.66
CA ILE A 42 2.73 5.35 11.55
C ILE A 42 2.72 6.73 10.88
N ARG A 43 3.82 7.11 10.21
CA ARG A 43 3.90 8.36 9.46
C ARG A 43 2.98 8.41 8.22
N GLY A 44 2.75 7.27 7.57
CA GLY A 44 1.91 7.17 6.38
C GLY A 44 0.41 7.26 6.68
N THR A 45 -0.02 6.92 7.90
CA THR A 45 -1.42 6.95 8.32
C THR A 45 -1.94 8.39 8.44
N VAL A 46 -2.79 8.79 7.49
CA VAL A 46 -3.49 10.09 7.50
C VAL A 46 -4.86 9.97 8.19
N LEU A 47 -5.69 9.01 7.78
CA LEU A 47 -7.00 8.74 8.39
C LEU A 47 -6.85 7.90 9.68
N PRO A 48 -7.77 8.01 10.65
CA PRO A 48 -7.85 7.11 11.79
C PRO A 48 -7.80 5.63 11.39
N ARG A 49 -6.82 4.89 11.90
CA ARG A 49 -6.66 3.43 11.71
C ARG A 49 -6.05 2.79 12.95
N ARG A 50 -6.55 1.61 13.30
CA ARG A 50 -5.89 0.67 14.23
C ARG A 50 -4.86 -0.14 13.43
N LEU A 51 -3.60 -0.11 13.84
CA LEU A 51 -2.50 -0.85 13.23
C LEU A 51 -2.08 -1.99 14.17
N GLU A 52 -2.19 -3.24 13.72
CA GLU A 52 -1.68 -4.41 14.45
C GLU A 52 -0.42 -4.94 13.76
N PHE A 53 0.72 -4.81 14.44
CA PHE A 53 2.01 -5.39 14.04
C PHE A 53 2.22 -6.70 14.80
N THR A 54 2.47 -7.81 14.10
CA THR A 54 2.68 -9.13 14.70
C THR A 54 3.97 -9.76 14.17
N ALA A 55 4.90 -10.14 15.06
CA ALA A 55 6.16 -10.77 14.69
C ALA A 55 6.04 -12.31 14.62
N ALA A 56 7.01 -12.98 13.97
CA ALA A 56 6.96 -14.42 13.71
C ALA A 56 6.94 -15.31 14.97
N ASN A 57 7.29 -14.78 16.14
CA ASN A 57 7.19 -15.46 17.44
C ASN A 57 5.82 -15.25 18.15
N GLY A 58 4.90 -14.50 17.54
CA GLY A 58 3.61 -14.10 18.10
C GLY A 58 3.65 -12.87 19.01
N ASP A 59 4.75 -12.10 19.04
CA ASP A 59 4.74 -10.76 19.66
C ASP A 59 3.81 -9.85 18.88
N CYS A 60 2.97 -9.07 19.57
CA CYS A 60 1.95 -8.25 18.95
C CYS A 60 1.92 -6.86 19.60
N LEU A 61 1.91 -5.83 18.76
CA LEU A 61 1.72 -4.42 19.10
C LEU A 61 0.51 -3.90 18.30
N ALA A 62 -0.59 -3.60 18.98
CA ALA A 62 -1.75 -2.92 18.39
C ALA A 62 -1.82 -1.48 18.91
N ILE A 63 -1.83 -0.52 17.99
CA ILE A 63 -1.87 0.92 18.28
C ILE A 63 -2.93 1.61 17.43
N GLU A 64 -3.50 2.70 17.92
CA GLU A 64 -4.34 3.57 17.10
C GLU A 64 -3.56 4.78 16.61
N VAL A 65 -3.74 5.11 15.32
CA VAL A 65 -3.02 6.18 14.65
C VAL A 65 -3.97 7.06 13.85
N ASN A 66 -3.86 8.38 14.04
CA ASN A 66 -4.60 9.41 13.30
C ASN A 66 -3.63 10.54 12.93
N SER A 67 -3.62 10.98 11.67
CA SER A 67 -2.83 12.15 11.22
C SER A 67 -1.35 12.11 11.64
N SER A 68 -0.71 10.95 11.46
CA SER A 68 0.67 10.65 11.90
C SER A 68 0.95 10.78 13.41
N ARG A 69 -0.08 10.66 14.26
CA ARG A 69 0.01 10.62 15.73
C ARG A 69 -0.51 9.29 16.26
N VAL A 70 0.12 8.74 17.30
CA VAL A 70 -0.44 7.63 18.08
C VAL A 70 -1.39 8.21 19.14
N THR A 71 -2.61 7.70 19.18
CA THR A 71 -3.66 8.12 20.12
C THR A 71 -3.89 7.13 21.26
N ASP A 72 -3.78 5.82 21.01
CA ASP A 72 -3.89 4.76 22.03
C ASP A 72 -3.06 3.50 21.68
N VAL A 73 -2.92 2.56 22.63
CA VAL A 73 -2.20 1.28 22.50
C VAL A 73 -3.05 0.13 23.07
N PHE A 74 -3.87 -0.48 22.21
CA PHE A 74 -4.82 -1.54 22.61
C PHE A 74 -4.19 -2.89 22.99
N ARG A 75 -3.00 -3.23 22.48
CA ARG A 75 -2.37 -4.54 22.74
C ARG A 75 -0.86 -4.45 22.73
N VAL A 76 -0.24 -5.04 23.76
CA VAL A 76 1.20 -5.24 23.90
C VAL A 76 1.42 -6.62 24.49
N ARG A 77 2.32 -7.44 23.93
CA ARG A 77 2.69 -8.74 24.54
C ARG A 77 3.75 -8.60 25.65
N SER A 78 4.68 -7.65 25.50
CA SER A 78 5.74 -7.36 26.46
C SER A 78 6.00 -5.85 26.54
N GLY A 79 6.00 -5.30 27.75
CA GLY A 79 6.11 -3.86 28.00
C GLY A 79 5.02 -3.38 28.95
N LEU A 80 5.01 -2.07 29.23
CA LEU A 80 3.89 -1.40 29.89
C LEU A 80 3.05 -0.73 28.80
N VAL A 81 1.74 -0.98 28.82
CA VAL A 81 0.79 -0.16 28.05
C VAL A 81 0.89 1.28 28.58
N PRO A 82 1.05 2.31 27.73
CA PRO A 82 1.07 3.71 28.17
C PRO A 82 -0.35 4.17 28.52
N ASP A 83 -0.52 4.87 29.64
CA ASP A 83 -1.79 5.48 30.03
C ASP A 83 -1.85 6.93 29.51
N PHE A 84 -2.58 7.12 28.41
CA PHE A 84 -2.75 8.42 27.74
C PHE A 84 -3.62 9.41 28.53
N GLU A 85 -4.39 8.97 29.53
CA GLU A 85 -5.17 9.86 30.40
C GLU A 85 -4.31 10.48 31.52
N THR A 86 -3.38 9.71 32.08
CA THR A 86 -2.67 10.11 33.32
C THR A 86 -1.16 10.38 33.19
N GLU A 87 -0.50 9.93 32.12
CA GLU A 87 0.95 10.09 31.98
C GLU A 87 1.40 11.40 31.31
N ALA A 88 2.62 11.83 31.66
CA ALA A 88 3.27 12.95 31.00
C ALA A 88 3.63 12.60 29.54
N ARG A 89 3.45 13.57 28.65
CA ARG A 89 3.69 13.44 27.19
C ARG A 89 5.07 12.88 26.82
N GLU A 90 6.09 13.24 27.60
CA GLU A 90 7.47 12.76 27.45
C GLU A 90 7.59 11.26 27.77
N ASN A 91 7.01 10.80 28.89
CA ASN A 91 6.95 9.38 29.27
C ASN A 91 6.19 8.54 28.23
N LEU A 92 5.10 9.08 27.68
CA LEU A 92 4.33 8.43 26.61
C LEU A 92 5.18 8.24 25.35
N ALA A 93 5.95 9.25 24.94
CA ALA A 93 6.87 9.15 23.80
C ALA A 93 8.00 8.12 24.04
N GLU A 94 8.61 8.11 25.24
CA GLU A 94 9.62 7.11 25.61
C GLU A 94 9.05 5.68 25.60
N LYS A 95 7.88 5.46 26.20
CA LYS A 95 7.21 4.14 26.19
C LYS A 95 6.84 3.70 24.77
N LEU A 96 6.27 4.58 23.95
CA LEU A 96 5.94 4.26 22.55
C LEU A 96 7.19 3.91 21.74
N ALA A 97 8.30 4.63 21.95
CA ALA A 97 9.58 4.32 21.32
C ALA A 97 10.16 2.98 21.77
N GLN A 98 9.98 2.61 23.05
CA GLN A 98 10.33 1.28 23.55
C GLN A 98 9.47 0.20 22.91
N LEU A 99 8.13 0.34 22.89
CA LEU A 99 7.22 -0.63 22.28
C LEU A 99 7.48 -0.85 20.78
N VAL A 100 7.74 0.24 20.05
CA VAL A 100 8.13 0.21 18.62
C VAL A 100 9.51 -0.45 18.42
N SER A 101 10.42 -0.33 19.40
CA SER A 101 11.72 -0.99 19.38
C SER A 101 11.63 -2.48 19.77
N ASP A 102 10.75 -2.84 20.70
CA ASP A 102 10.53 -4.20 21.17
C ASP A 102 9.90 -5.08 20.08
N ILE A 103 8.82 -4.61 19.43
CA ILE A 103 8.21 -5.33 18.30
C ILE A 103 9.17 -5.42 17.09
N ALA A 104 10.06 -4.45 16.93
CA ALA A 104 11.10 -4.48 15.91
C ALA A 104 12.24 -5.46 16.26
N ALA A 105 12.61 -5.58 17.54
CA ALA A 105 13.57 -6.56 18.04
C ALA A 105 13.05 -8.01 18.02
N ALA A 106 11.73 -8.20 17.96
CA ALA A 106 11.13 -9.51 17.77
C ALA A 106 11.47 -10.10 16.39
N PRO A 107 11.56 -11.45 16.24
CA PRO A 107 12.02 -12.09 15.00
C PRO A 107 11.13 -11.81 13.79
N GLY A 108 11.76 -11.52 12.65
CA GLY A 108 11.09 -11.39 11.36
C GLY A 108 10.66 -12.74 10.75
N PRO A 109 9.82 -12.73 9.71
CA PRO A 109 9.12 -11.56 9.17
C PRO A 109 8.07 -11.02 10.16
N MET A 110 7.65 -9.77 9.94
CA MET A 110 6.56 -9.15 10.68
C MET A 110 5.32 -9.08 9.76
N GLU A 111 4.13 -9.18 10.32
CA GLU A 111 2.85 -8.97 9.66
C GLU A 111 2.23 -7.66 10.14
N LEU A 112 1.63 -6.90 9.23
CA LEU A 112 0.86 -5.69 9.52
C LEU A 112 -0.58 -5.87 9.06
N ILE A 113 -1.54 -5.67 9.96
CA ILE A 113 -2.97 -5.55 9.66
C ILE A 113 -3.39 -4.11 9.95
N SER A 114 -4.17 -3.50 9.04
CA SER A 114 -4.80 -2.19 9.27
C SER A 114 -6.31 -2.34 9.35
N LEU A 115 -6.89 -1.93 10.48
CA LEU A 115 -8.31 -2.01 10.80
C LEU A 115 -8.89 -0.60 10.95
N GLN A 116 -10.21 -0.49 10.93
CA GLN A 116 -10.89 0.71 11.44
C GLN A 116 -10.63 0.85 12.97
N PRO A 117 -10.66 2.08 13.51
CA PRO A 117 -10.83 2.30 14.94
C PRO A 117 -12.07 1.60 15.51
N ASP A 118 -12.01 1.13 16.76
CA ASP A 118 -13.19 0.60 17.44
C ASP A 118 -14.14 1.71 17.97
N ILE A 119 -13.65 2.95 18.00
CA ILE A 119 -14.34 4.15 18.52
C ILE A 119 -14.11 5.31 17.54
N ALA A 120 -15.08 6.21 17.39
CA ALA A 120 -14.83 7.48 16.69
C ALA A 120 -13.98 8.41 17.57
N LEU A 121 -12.73 8.65 17.17
CA LEU A 121 -11.80 9.57 17.86
C LEU A 121 -12.43 10.96 18.08
N GLU A 122 -12.19 11.53 19.26
CA GLU A 122 -12.67 12.87 19.57
C GLU A 122 -11.74 13.93 18.99
N ALA A 123 -12.30 15.12 18.68
CA ALA A 123 -11.55 16.17 17.99
C ALA A 123 -10.40 16.78 18.83
N ASP A 124 -10.39 16.49 20.14
CA ASP A 124 -9.42 16.99 21.12
C ASP A 124 -8.30 15.95 21.44
N ASP A 125 -8.25 14.80 20.77
CA ASP A 125 -7.21 13.76 20.95
C ASP A 125 -5.84 14.20 20.37
N VAL A 126 -5.13 15.06 21.09
CA VAL A 126 -3.81 15.61 20.69
C VAL A 126 -2.66 14.60 20.92
N GLY A 127 -2.77 13.40 20.34
CA GLY A 127 -1.85 12.26 20.51
C GLY A 127 -0.37 12.53 20.22
N ILE A 128 0.49 11.57 20.56
CA ILE A 128 1.94 11.66 20.44
C ILE A 128 2.35 11.61 18.96
N THR A 129 3.14 12.59 18.49
CA THR A 129 3.53 12.66 17.07
C THR A 129 4.57 11.61 16.71
N PHE A 130 4.57 11.22 15.43
CA PHE A 130 5.67 10.48 14.79
C PHE A 130 7.06 11.01 15.18
N SER A 131 7.26 12.34 15.24
CA SER A 131 8.56 12.94 15.54
C SER A 131 9.01 12.64 16.98
N GLU A 132 8.11 12.80 17.95
CA GLU A 132 8.40 12.54 19.37
C GLU A 132 8.81 11.08 19.61
N ILE A 133 8.12 10.13 18.95
CA ILE A 133 8.44 8.70 19.00
C ILE A 133 9.77 8.42 18.27
N SER A 134 9.95 8.98 17.08
CA SER A 134 11.16 8.83 16.26
C SER A 134 12.41 9.35 16.99
N ASP A 135 12.33 10.51 17.64
CA ASP A 135 13.45 11.10 18.37
C ASP A 135 13.78 10.27 19.61
N ALA A 136 12.78 9.79 20.37
CA ALA A 136 13.00 8.86 21.47
C ALA A 136 13.59 7.50 21.02
N CYS A 137 13.21 6.98 19.83
CA CYS A 137 13.79 5.75 19.27
C CYS A 137 15.31 5.86 19.01
N HIS A 138 15.87 7.06 18.81
CA HIS A 138 17.32 7.23 18.61
C HIS A 138 18.13 6.94 19.89
N SER A 139 17.51 7.00 21.06
CA SER A 139 18.15 6.65 22.35
C SER A 139 18.16 5.14 22.65
N ILE A 140 17.57 4.31 21.78
CA ILE A 140 17.36 2.88 22.00
C ILE A 140 18.19 2.05 21.01
N GLU A 141 19.26 1.43 21.50
CA GLU A 141 20.06 0.46 20.75
C GLU A 141 19.26 -0.85 20.52
N LEU A 142 19.43 -1.47 19.35
CA LEU A 142 18.80 -2.74 18.98
C LEU A 142 19.83 -3.86 18.83
N PRO A 143 19.47 -5.12 19.12
CA PRO A 143 20.34 -6.27 18.90
C PRO A 143 20.57 -6.54 17.41
N ALA A 144 21.71 -7.17 17.08
CA ALA A 144 22.06 -7.60 15.73
C ALA A 144 21.65 -9.06 15.49
N GLU A 145 21.23 -9.38 14.26
CA GLU A 145 20.60 -10.66 13.88
C GLU A 145 21.34 -11.40 12.74
N PRO A 146 21.26 -12.75 12.67
CA PRO A 146 21.75 -13.55 11.54
C PRO A 146 20.69 -13.79 10.46
N VAL A 147 21.10 -14.02 9.20
CA VAL A 147 20.24 -14.03 7.99
C VAL A 147 20.24 -15.39 7.25
N VAL A 148 19.08 -15.87 6.76
CA VAL A 148 18.86 -17.13 5.99
C VAL A 148 17.63 -17.00 5.05
N SER A 149 17.55 -17.71 3.90
CA SER A 149 16.45 -17.64 2.90
C SER A 149 16.15 -18.99 2.16
N ILE A 150 14.89 -19.27 1.74
CA ILE A 150 14.37 -20.50 1.04
C ILE A 150 13.10 -20.19 0.16
N VAL A 151 12.72 -21.05 -0.84
CA VAL A 151 12.02 -20.72 -2.13
C VAL A 151 11.14 -21.90 -2.74
N PRO A 152 9.80 -21.79 -3.05
CA PRO A 152 8.95 -22.79 -3.80
C PRO A 152 7.95 -22.29 -4.95
N ASP A 153 7.37 -23.21 -5.78
CA ASP A 153 6.80 -23.03 -7.17
C ASP A 153 5.23 -22.97 -7.43
N GLN A 154 4.81 -22.36 -8.58
CA GLN A 154 3.62 -22.62 -9.51
C GLN A 154 2.13 -22.40 -9.04
N GLU A 155 0.99 -22.36 -9.79
CA GLU A 155 0.40 -22.55 -11.19
C GLU A 155 -1.08 -21.91 -11.17
N GLU A 156 -1.98 -21.62 -12.17
CA GLU A 156 -2.15 -21.51 -13.66
C GLU A 156 -3.57 -20.86 -14.05
N ASP A 157 -3.75 -20.17 -15.22
CA ASP A 157 -4.98 -19.63 -15.95
C ASP A 157 -6.07 -18.72 -15.21
N ASP A 158 -7.26 -18.23 -15.66
CA ASP A 158 -8.23 -18.35 -16.82
C ASP A 158 -9.05 -17.00 -17.10
N VAL A 159 -10.06 -16.93 -18.03
CA VAL A 159 -10.57 -15.73 -18.80
C VAL A 159 -12.13 -15.50 -19.03
N THR A 160 -12.60 -14.28 -19.47
CA THR A 160 -13.65 -13.89 -20.52
C THR A 160 -14.70 -12.72 -20.32
N ASP A 161 -14.63 -11.77 -21.28
CA ASP A 161 -15.67 -10.97 -22.01
C ASP A 161 -16.15 -9.58 -21.48
N THR A 162 -16.40 -8.63 -22.41
CA THR A 162 -16.26 -7.17 -22.16
C THR A 162 -17.42 -6.27 -22.66
N SER A 163 -17.60 -5.10 -22.02
CA SER A 163 -18.57 -4.06 -22.42
C SER A 163 -17.96 -2.65 -22.42
N ASP A 164 -18.64 -1.64 -22.98
CA ASP A 164 -18.04 -0.35 -23.34
C ASP A 164 -18.30 0.75 -22.28
N GLY A 165 -17.38 0.88 -21.30
CA GLY A 165 -17.52 1.74 -20.13
C GLY A 165 -16.93 3.15 -20.23
N LEU A 166 -16.96 3.90 -19.12
CA LEU A 166 -16.26 5.19 -18.99
C LEU A 166 -14.73 4.98 -19.00
N ALA A 167 -14.27 3.81 -18.55
CA ALA A 167 -12.91 3.31 -18.69
C ALA A 167 -12.44 3.26 -20.16
N SER A 168 -13.26 2.78 -21.09
CA SER A 168 -12.97 2.84 -22.53
C SER A 168 -12.76 4.28 -23.01
N GLN A 169 -13.61 5.20 -22.56
CA GLN A 169 -13.55 6.60 -22.96
C GLN A 169 -12.29 7.30 -22.42
N PHE A 170 -11.87 6.99 -21.19
CA PHE A 170 -10.60 7.46 -20.62
C PHE A 170 -9.38 6.81 -21.28
N TYR A 171 -9.46 5.52 -21.62
CA TYR A 171 -8.42 4.82 -22.37
C TYR A 171 -8.17 5.51 -23.72
N ALA A 172 -9.24 5.81 -24.47
CA ALA A 172 -9.17 6.57 -25.71
C ALA A 172 -8.63 8.00 -25.47
N GLY A 173 -9.18 8.73 -24.50
CA GLY A 173 -8.84 10.14 -24.24
C GLY A 173 -7.39 10.39 -23.79
N THR A 174 -6.74 9.40 -23.17
CA THR A 174 -5.35 9.51 -22.68
C THR A 174 -4.28 9.43 -23.77
N GLU A 175 -4.63 9.01 -25.00
CA GLU A 175 -3.73 8.86 -26.17
C GLU A 175 -2.76 10.06 -26.34
N ARG A 176 -3.28 11.28 -26.17
CA ARG A 176 -2.57 12.53 -26.49
C ARG A 176 -1.50 12.93 -25.46
N PHE A 177 -1.37 12.22 -24.35
CA PHE A 177 -0.41 12.56 -23.29
C PHE A 177 0.20 11.36 -22.53
N ALA A 178 -0.35 10.16 -22.67
CA ALA A 178 0.20 8.96 -22.06
C ALA A 178 1.52 8.53 -22.73
N GLN A 179 2.40 7.90 -21.95
CA GLN A 179 3.57 7.17 -22.42
C GLN A 179 3.23 5.69 -22.68
N GLY A 180 2.30 5.14 -21.91
CA GLY A 180 1.71 3.82 -22.08
C GLY A 180 0.32 3.77 -21.44
N ARG A 181 -0.54 2.87 -21.91
CA ARG A 181 -1.93 2.72 -21.47
C ARG A 181 -2.26 1.25 -21.28
N VAL A 182 -3.13 0.93 -20.33
CA VAL A 182 -3.79 -0.38 -20.22
C VAL A 182 -5.24 -0.21 -19.76
N GLN A 183 -6.15 -0.97 -20.36
CA GLN A 183 -7.53 -1.13 -19.92
C GLN A 183 -7.71 -2.56 -19.42
N VAL A 184 -8.37 -2.73 -18.28
CA VAL A 184 -8.51 -4.00 -17.55
C VAL A 184 -9.99 -4.22 -17.21
N ASP A 185 -10.50 -5.44 -17.36
CA ASP A 185 -11.85 -5.77 -16.88
C ASP A 185 -11.80 -6.17 -15.39
N MET A 186 -12.79 -5.75 -14.60
CA MET A 186 -12.83 -6.09 -13.16
C MET A 186 -13.29 -7.53 -12.90
N SER A 187 -13.89 -8.20 -13.90
CA SER A 187 -14.46 -9.53 -13.73
C SER A 187 -13.42 -10.67 -13.81
N ASP A 188 -12.46 -10.56 -14.74
CA ASP A 188 -11.35 -11.52 -14.90
C ASP A 188 -9.96 -10.92 -14.60
N GLY A 189 -9.85 -9.59 -14.50
CA GLY A 189 -8.60 -8.87 -14.24
C GLY A 189 -7.63 -8.83 -15.42
N GLU A 190 -8.08 -9.13 -16.64
CA GLU A 190 -7.22 -9.22 -17.82
C GLU A 190 -7.13 -7.92 -18.63
N ALA A 191 -6.01 -7.76 -19.36
CA ALA A 191 -5.76 -6.60 -20.21
C ALA A 191 -6.63 -6.64 -21.47
N ILE A 192 -7.79 -5.98 -21.44
CA ILE A 192 -8.66 -5.76 -22.62
C ILE A 192 -7.85 -5.11 -23.76
N GLN A 193 -7.06 -4.08 -23.44
CA GLN A 193 -6.18 -3.38 -24.39
C GLN A 193 -4.93 -2.86 -23.68
N ALA A 194 -3.77 -2.91 -24.35
CA ALA A 194 -2.54 -2.31 -23.83
C ALA A 194 -1.70 -1.69 -24.96
N ASP A 195 -1.20 -0.46 -24.75
CA ASP A 195 -0.59 0.38 -25.78
C ASP A 195 0.59 1.22 -25.27
N GLY A 196 1.41 1.74 -26.19
CA GLY A 196 2.59 2.55 -25.92
C GLY A 196 3.64 1.75 -25.14
N ALA A 197 4.22 2.36 -24.11
CA ALA A 197 5.17 1.71 -23.21
C ALA A 197 4.57 0.51 -22.43
N CYS A 198 3.24 0.37 -22.41
CA CYS A 198 2.52 -0.73 -21.77
C CYS A 198 2.10 -1.84 -22.73
N ALA A 199 2.38 -1.74 -24.03
CA ALA A 199 2.07 -2.81 -25.00
C ALA A 199 2.95 -4.07 -24.76
N PRO A 200 2.56 -5.26 -25.23
CA PRO A 200 3.36 -6.49 -25.06
C PRO A 200 4.84 -6.32 -25.45
N LYS A 201 5.73 -6.73 -24.55
CA LYS A 201 7.21 -6.65 -24.67
C LYS A 201 7.79 -5.22 -24.59
N GLN A 202 7.02 -4.22 -24.17
CA GLN A 202 7.49 -2.87 -23.86
C GLN A 202 7.85 -2.74 -22.36
N PRO A 203 8.70 -1.76 -21.95
CA PRO A 203 9.30 -1.72 -20.61
C PRO A 203 8.34 -1.40 -19.46
N MET A 204 7.06 -1.13 -19.73
CA MET A 204 6.00 -0.92 -18.73
C MET A 204 4.80 -1.84 -18.99
N TYR A 205 5.00 -2.96 -19.71
CA TYR A 205 4.02 -4.02 -19.84
C TYR A 205 3.79 -4.69 -18.47
N ALA A 206 2.55 -4.68 -17.99
CA ALA A 206 2.15 -5.48 -16.84
C ALA A 206 1.73 -6.89 -17.32
N GLY A 207 2.17 -7.92 -16.61
CA GLY A 207 1.66 -9.28 -16.82
C GLY A 207 0.20 -9.39 -16.35
N SER A 208 -0.51 -10.42 -16.84
CA SER A 208 -1.87 -10.80 -16.42
C SER A 208 -2.02 -10.73 -14.91
N ASP A 209 -1.13 -11.38 -14.18
CA ASP A 209 -1.26 -11.65 -12.75
C ASP A 209 -1.12 -10.37 -11.92
N LEU A 210 -0.33 -9.41 -12.40
CA LEU A 210 -0.20 -8.07 -11.80
C LEU A 210 -1.46 -7.23 -12.03
N LEU A 211 -2.13 -7.39 -13.17
CA LEU A 211 -3.40 -6.71 -13.47
C LEU A 211 -4.57 -7.37 -12.72
N LYS A 212 -4.57 -8.70 -12.60
CA LYS A 212 -5.52 -9.45 -11.75
C LYS A 212 -5.40 -9.05 -10.28
N GLN A 213 -4.18 -8.95 -9.74
CA GLN A 213 -3.96 -8.43 -8.39
C GLN A 213 -4.41 -6.97 -8.25
N PHE A 214 -4.09 -6.11 -9.23
CA PHE A 214 -4.48 -4.70 -9.19
C PHE A 214 -6.00 -4.48 -9.26
N ALA A 215 -6.71 -5.28 -10.05
CA ALA A 215 -8.17 -5.32 -10.07
C ALA A 215 -8.75 -5.83 -8.74
N ALA A 216 -8.17 -6.87 -8.14
CA ALA A 216 -8.58 -7.38 -6.83
C ALA A 216 -8.34 -6.36 -5.69
N ASP A 217 -7.22 -5.63 -5.71
CA ASP A 217 -6.92 -4.55 -4.76
C ASP A 217 -7.94 -3.41 -4.87
N LEU A 218 -8.30 -3.00 -6.09
CA LEU A 218 -9.34 -1.99 -6.34
C LEU A 218 -10.73 -2.48 -5.95
N ALA A 219 -11.07 -3.73 -6.23
CA ALA A 219 -12.32 -4.36 -5.76
C ALA A 219 -12.37 -4.50 -4.23
N GLY A 220 -11.22 -4.49 -3.55
CA GLY A 220 -11.12 -4.37 -2.09
C GLY A 220 -11.41 -2.94 -1.63
N TRP A 221 -10.73 -1.96 -2.23
CA TRP A 221 -10.94 -0.53 -1.95
C TRP A 221 -12.41 -0.11 -2.16
N ASP A 222 -13.05 -0.48 -3.27
CA ASP A 222 -14.46 -0.19 -3.52
C ASP A 222 -15.36 -0.60 -2.34
N LYS A 223 -15.16 -1.80 -1.78
CA LYS A 223 -15.92 -2.29 -0.63
C LYS A 223 -15.67 -1.41 0.61
N ASP A 224 -14.40 -1.11 0.89
CA ASP A 224 -13.95 -0.25 1.98
C ASP A 224 -14.49 1.21 1.88
N THR A 225 -14.71 1.74 0.67
CA THR A 225 -15.19 3.13 0.45
C THR A 225 -16.61 3.27 -0.10
N SER A 226 -17.36 2.17 -0.25
CA SER A 226 -18.73 2.13 -0.80
C SER A 226 -19.79 2.98 -0.07
N ALA A 227 -19.45 3.54 1.10
CA ALA A 227 -20.29 4.47 1.86
C ALA A 227 -19.89 5.96 1.69
N GLU A 228 -18.75 6.26 1.06
CA GLU A 228 -18.16 7.59 0.96
C GLU A 228 -17.79 8.02 -0.48
N LEU A 229 -17.48 7.07 -1.37
CA LEU A 229 -17.00 7.33 -2.74
C LEU A 229 -17.72 6.44 -3.76
N ASP A 230 -18.83 6.93 -4.31
CA ASP A 230 -19.47 6.35 -5.49
C ASP A 230 -18.54 6.38 -6.73
N HIS A 231 -18.85 5.53 -7.71
CA HIS A 231 -18.22 5.55 -9.04
C HIS A 231 -18.78 6.69 -9.92
N PRO A 232 -18.02 7.18 -10.91
CA PRO A 232 -16.63 6.82 -11.23
C PRO A 232 -15.62 7.44 -10.25
N GLN A 233 -14.44 6.83 -10.14
CA GLN A 233 -13.32 7.31 -9.33
C GLN A 233 -12.08 7.61 -10.19
N LEU A 234 -11.28 8.61 -9.79
CA LEU A 234 -9.97 8.92 -10.38
C LEU A 234 -8.86 8.89 -9.33
N ILE A 235 -7.92 7.98 -9.51
CA ILE A 235 -6.77 7.73 -8.63
C ILE A 235 -5.51 8.22 -9.34
N VAL A 236 -4.62 8.93 -8.63
CA VAL A 236 -3.39 9.49 -9.23
C VAL A 236 -2.17 9.25 -8.34
N LEU A 237 -1.32 8.32 -8.76
CA LEU A 237 -0.05 8.01 -8.11
C LEU A 237 1.06 8.89 -8.69
N ARG A 238 1.84 9.56 -7.83
CA ARG A 238 2.89 10.51 -8.25
C ARG A 238 4.23 10.22 -7.58
N PRO A 239 5.37 10.44 -8.27
CA PRO A 239 6.68 10.29 -7.68
C PRO A 239 6.91 11.39 -6.64
N SER A 240 7.47 11.03 -5.48
CA SER A 240 7.66 11.93 -4.33
C SER A 240 8.49 13.19 -4.65
N GLY A 241 9.40 13.13 -5.62
CA GLY A 241 10.19 14.26 -6.11
C GLY A 241 9.46 15.17 -7.12
N GLY A 242 8.17 14.94 -7.43
CA GLY A 242 7.36 15.74 -8.35
C GLY A 242 7.81 15.70 -9.83
N LYS A 243 8.81 14.89 -10.16
CA LYS A 243 9.40 14.71 -11.49
C LYS A 243 9.54 13.22 -11.79
N GLY A 244 9.48 12.87 -13.07
CA GLY A 244 9.48 11.48 -13.54
C GLY A 244 8.09 11.00 -13.96
N THR A 245 7.91 9.70 -13.98
CA THR A 245 6.68 9.01 -14.39
C THR A 245 5.68 8.94 -13.24
N ALA A 246 4.40 9.10 -13.57
CA ALA A 246 3.22 9.04 -12.70
C ALA A 246 2.17 8.13 -13.35
N LEU A 247 1.21 7.65 -12.56
CA LEU A 247 0.11 6.80 -13.03
C LEU A 247 -1.22 7.49 -12.70
N ALA A 248 -2.07 7.65 -13.71
CA ALA A 248 -3.47 7.98 -13.53
C ALA A 248 -4.29 6.72 -13.78
N VAL A 249 -5.28 6.45 -12.93
CA VAL A 249 -6.15 5.29 -13.00
C VAL A 249 -7.58 5.76 -12.84
N LEU A 250 -8.44 5.47 -13.80
CA LEU A 250 -9.89 5.65 -13.69
C LEU A 250 -10.53 4.30 -13.39
N HIS A 251 -11.48 4.29 -12.46
CA HIS A 251 -12.30 3.12 -12.14
C HIS A 251 -13.78 3.47 -12.21
N ASP A 252 -14.54 2.84 -13.11
CA ASP A 252 -15.98 3.10 -13.29
C ASP A 252 -16.91 2.08 -12.62
N GLY A 253 -16.35 1.11 -11.90
CA GLY A 253 -17.08 0.05 -11.19
C GLY A 253 -17.28 -1.23 -12.00
N THR A 254 -16.92 -1.24 -13.29
CA THR A 254 -16.83 -2.47 -14.09
C THR A 254 -15.47 -2.63 -14.77
N GLN A 255 -14.76 -1.54 -15.06
CA GLN A 255 -13.48 -1.56 -15.76
C GLN A 255 -12.50 -0.52 -15.21
N ILE A 256 -11.22 -0.85 -15.33
CA ILE A 256 -10.11 0.04 -14.99
C ILE A 256 -9.49 0.55 -16.29
N SER A 257 -9.13 1.84 -16.30
CA SER A 257 -8.31 2.43 -17.35
C SER A 257 -7.13 3.17 -16.75
N ALA A 258 -5.92 2.64 -16.95
CA ALA A 258 -4.68 3.14 -16.39
C ALA A 258 -3.79 3.76 -17.48
N ALA A 259 -3.34 4.98 -17.25
CA ALA A 259 -2.50 5.77 -18.14
C ALA A 259 -1.21 6.21 -17.44
N VAL A 260 -0.09 5.70 -17.93
CA VAL A 260 1.25 6.10 -17.49
C VAL A 260 1.58 7.44 -18.14
N HIS A 261 1.95 8.46 -17.37
CA HIS A 261 2.22 9.81 -17.89
C HIS A 261 3.39 10.49 -17.17
N GLU A 262 3.95 11.55 -17.76
CA GLU A 262 4.92 12.39 -17.05
C GLU A 262 4.22 13.17 -15.94
N ALA A 263 4.83 13.35 -14.76
CA ALA A 263 4.22 14.09 -13.64
C ALA A 263 3.77 15.52 -14.03
N ARG A 264 4.44 16.18 -14.98
CA ARG A 264 4.06 17.50 -15.54
C ARG A 264 2.76 17.49 -16.37
N LYS A 265 2.23 16.32 -16.74
CA LYS A 265 1.00 16.14 -17.53
C LYS A 265 -0.25 15.97 -16.67
N LEU A 266 -0.16 16.06 -15.34
CA LEU A 266 -1.30 15.95 -14.43
C LEU A 266 -2.51 16.83 -14.82
N GLY A 267 -2.27 18.06 -15.30
CA GLY A 267 -3.35 18.94 -15.77
C GLY A 267 -4.13 18.38 -16.97
N ALA A 268 -3.51 17.55 -17.81
CA ALA A 268 -4.21 16.89 -18.92
C ALA A 268 -5.10 15.74 -18.42
N VAL A 269 -4.63 14.96 -17.44
CA VAL A 269 -5.44 13.92 -16.75
C VAL A 269 -6.67 14.53 -16.11
N VAL A 270 -6.50 15.57 -15.29
CA VAL A 270 -7.60 16.22 -14.55
C VAL A 270 -8.59 16.91 -15.51
N ASN A 271 -8.11 17.49 -16.60
CA ASN A 271 -8.99 18.08 -17.61
C ASN A 271 -9.77 17.00 -18.41
N LEU A 272 -9.15 15.86 -18.73
CA LEU A 272 -9.85 14.74 -19.37
C LEU A 272 -10.94 14.18 -18.44
N TRP A 273 -10.59 13.91 -17.18
CA TRP A 273 -11.52 13.46 -16.15
C TRP A 273 -12.76 14.35 -16.05
N LYS A 274 -12.55 15.67 -15.98
CA LYS A 274 -13.61 16.67 -16.02
C LYS A 274 -14.42 16.61 -17.30
N THR A 275 -13.78 16.49 -18.46
CA THR A 275 -14.49 16.41 -19.76
C THR A 275 -15.41 15.19 -19.86
N LEU A 276 -15.06 14.08 -19.18
CA LEU A 276 -15.90 12.88 -19.10
C LEU A 276 -17.02 13.02 -18.06
N THR A 277 -16.70 13.47 -16.85
CA THR A 277 -17.68 13.58 -15.74
C THR A 277 -18.62 14.79 -15.84
N GLU A 278 -18.23 15.85 -16.56
CA GLU A 278 -19.11 16.99 -16.91
C GLU A 278 -19.94 16.71 -18.18
N ALA A 279 -19.87 15.51 -18.77
CA ALA A 279 -20.67 15.08 -19.93
C ALA A 279 -21.85 14.16 -19.57
N ASP A 280 -21.81 13.49 -18.41
CA ASP A 280 -22.86 12.61 -17.90
C ASP A 280 -23.78 13.31 -16.85
N ALA A 281 -23.79 14.65 -16.81
CA ALA A 281 -24.48 15.47 -15.80
C ALA A 281 -25.39 16.58 -16.41
#